data_AF-A0A1N6EKG8-F1
#
_entry.id   AF-A0A1N6EKG8-F1
#
_cell.length_a   1.000
_cell.length_b   1.000
_cell.length_c   1.000
_cell.angle_alpha   90.00
_cell.angle_beta   90.00
_cell.angle_gamma   90.00
#
_symmetry.space_group_name_H-M   'P 1'
#
loop_
_entity.id
_entity.type
_entity.pdbx_description
1 polymer ?
#
loop_
_entity_poly.entity_id
_entity_poly.type
_entity_poly.pdbx_seq_one_letter_code
_entity_poly.pdbx_strand_id
1 'polypeptide(L)'
;MIRPRLALATFTLMTLGATAGAYAAESAGVLLAQAPGILRGPGMYLNLFKFLPVLAVFVLWAWTSYWIDDDAKELVNPKFEIWNSVVFFSGILGFAMVWAIPIYPISLTLLLLSYFVPLLSYIYTRNQTVPDDSKVLTFYHLGEVMNDLMNKAGMKGIFNKGDSGGNQGGPPIEFVGKSQGASKADPTRVAQAEESRSYTSAKELVYDAVLRRATDIHFEPTTEQLSIRYRIDGILHAAEPFDRPTGDAVINVFKVLGALDISEKRKPQDGSFGAKLEGRELEFRVATSGSKSGEKMVMRILDSGMGVSALDEAGLRPKLATEIRGLVTQPHGMFLCCGPTGSGKTTTLYACLREIDRFQKNIITVEDPIEYHLDNITQMEINSKSGQTFSGSLRSILRQDPDVIMIGEIRDQETATIACQAATTGHMVFSTVHANDTVTALFRLLDLGVEPFMIASALTAVLGQRLVRMLCENCKEPYKPKPEFLKKANLPADKVDVFYRRPAEPQEVCPQCGGTGYLGRTGIFELLIITEPMRDMIRENPSLNAIKAEARKNGMIYLQEDGLRQVIQGKTSIDELLRVVK
;
A
#
# COMPACT_ATOMS: atom_id res chain seq x y z
N MET A 1 20.02 21.76 -13.22
CA MET A 1 19.11 21.79 -14.39
C MET A 1 18.23 23.03 -14.31
N ILE A 2 18.52 24.04 -15.12
CA ILE A 2 17.66 25.22 -15.31
C ILE A 2 16.53 24.77 -16.25
N ARG A 3 15.27 24.95 -15.84
CA ARG A 3 14.05 24.35 -16.44
C ARG A 3 13.86 24.71 -17.94
N PRO A 4 13.31 23.80 -18.77
CA PRO A 4 13.04 24.01 -20.21
C PRO A 4 11.92 25.03 -20.52
N ARG A 5 11.28 25.60 -19.49
CA ARG A 5 10.12 26.50 -19.62
C ARG A 5 10.43 27.84 -20.31
N LEU A 6 11.67 28.33 -20.25
CA LEU A 6 11.99 29.62 -20.85
C LEU A 6 12.10 29.53 -22.38
N ALA A 7 12.72 28.48 -22.92
CA ALA A 7 13.04 28.41 -24.35
C ALA A 7 11.81 28.16 -25.25
N LEU A 8 10.87 27.30 -24.81
CA LEU A 8 9.64 27.04 -25.55
C LEU A 8 8.71 28.26 -25.57
N ALA A 9 8.69 29.04 -24.47
CA ALA A 9 7.92 30.27 -24.40
C ALA A 9 8.47 31.34 -25.36
N THR A 10 9.79 31.45 -25.51
CA THR A 10 10.42 32.37 -26.48
C THR A 10 10.14 31.96 -27.93
N PHE A 11 10.07 30.65 -28.22
CA PHE A 11 9.78 30.11 -29.55
C PHE A 11 8.34 30.37 -29.99
N THR A 12 7.37 30.19 -29.09
CA THR A 12 5.94 30.37 -29.39
C THR A 12 5.61 31.86 -29.61
N LEU A 13 6.26 32.78 -28.87
CA LEU A 13 6.13 34.22 -29.07
C LEU A 13 6.76 34.70 -30.39
N MET A 14 7.88 34.12 -30.83
CA MET A 14 8.54 34.51 -32.09
C MET A 14 7.84 33.93 -33.34
N THR A 15 7.24 32.75 -33.26
CA THR A 15 6.59 32.09 -34.40
C THR A 15 5.17 32.58 -34.66
N LEU A 16 4.39 32.89 -33.60
CA LEU A 16 3.06 33.49 -33.74
C LEU A 16 3.08 35.01 -33.96
N GLY A 17 4.14 35.71 -33.53
CA GLY A 17 4.35 37.13 -33.84
C GLY A 17 4.77 37.40 -35.30
N ALA A 18 5.34 36.41 -35.98
CA ALA A 18 5.89 36.59 -37.33
C ALA A 18 4.87 36.37 -38.47
N THR A 19 3.67 35.85 -38.18
CA THR A 19 2.63 35.59 -39.20
C THR A 19 1.48 36.59 -39.19
N ALA A 20 1.36 37.44 -38.15
CA ALA A 20 0.34 38.49 -38.07
C ALA A 20 0.84 39.89 -38.53
N GLY A 21 2.09 40.02 -38.98
CA GLY A 21 2.70 41.30 -39.37
C GLY A 21 2.91 41.51 -40.88
N ALA A 22 2.41 40.61 -41.73
CA ALA A 22 2.71 40.61 -43.17
C ALA A 22 1.66 41.30 -44.07
N TYR A 23 0.57 41.84 -43.50
CA TYR A 23 -0.49 42.56 -44.24
C TYR A 23 -0.55 44.08 -43.98
N ALA A 24 0.57 44.68 -43.59
CA ALA A 24 0.72 46.15 -43.52
C ALA A 24 1.85 46.66 -44.43
N ALA A 25 2.17 45.92 -45.48
CA ALA A 25 3.20 46.26 -46.46
C ALA A 25 2.64 47.07 -47.64
N GLU A 26 1.82 48.08 -47.36
CA GLU A 26 1.37 49.09 -48.35
C GLU A 26 2.02 50.47 -48.15
N SER A 27 3.02 50.58 -47.25
CA SER A 27 3.88 51.77 -47.15
C SER A 27 5.23 51.52 -47.83
N ALA A 28 5.14 51.50 -49.17
CA ALA A 28 6.26 51.44 -50.08
C ALA A 28 7.27 52.59 -49.87
N GLY A 29 8.58 52.28 -49.94
CA GLY A 29 9.58 53.29 -50.35
C GLY A 29 11.02 53.10 -49.86
N VAL A 30 11.26 52.59 -48.64
CA VAL A 30 12.60 52.80 -48.01
C VAL A 30 13.37 51.51 -47.69
N LEU A 31 12.79 50.32 -47.90
CA LEU A 31 13.39 49.05 -47.45
C LEU A 31 13.92 48.13 -48.56
N LEU A 32 14.08 48.64 -49.80
CA LEU A 32 14.79 47.93 -50.86
C LEU A 32 16.26 48.35 -50.86
N ALA A 33 17.09 47.61 -50.13
CA ALA A 33 18.55 47.76 -50.10
C ALA A 33 19.24 47.28 -51.39
N GLN A 34 18.68 47.61 -52.56
CA GLN A 34 19.28 47.40 -53.87
C GLN A 34 18.86 48.54 -54.82
N ALA A 35 19.38 49.75 -54.59
CA ALA A 35 19.33 50.85 -55.57
C ALA A 35 20.77 51.18 -56.03
N PRO A 36 21.04 51.39 -57.34
CA PRO A 36 22.41 51.42 -57.88
C PRO A 36 23.19 52.73 -57.66
N GLY A 37 22.75 53.61 -56.74
CA GLY A 37 23.19 55.02 -56.75
C GLY A 37 23.28 55.72 -55.40
N ILE A 38 23.74 55.05 -54.34
CA ILE A 38 23.94 55.70 -53.03
C ILE A 38 25.38 55.50 -52.53
N LEU A 39 26.11 56.60 -52.39
CA LEU A 39 27.43 56.66 -51.73
C LEU A 39 27.32 56.17 -50.28
N ARG A 40 28.12 55.16 -49.92
CA ARG A 40 28.12 54.54 -48.59
C ARG A 40 29.14 55.23 -47.68
N GLY A 41 28.66 55.91 -46.63
CA GLY A 41 29.47 56.48 -45.54
C GLY A 41 29.78 55.46 -44.43
N PRO A 42 30.53 55.84 -43.37
CA PRO A 42 30.95 54.94 -42.31
C PRO A 42 29.77 54.67 -41.35
N GLY A 43 29.05 53.58 -41.58
CA GLY A 43 27.92 53.12 -40.76
C GLY A 43 27.72 51.60 -40.89
N MET A 44 27.04 51.00 -39.92
CA MET A 44 26.89 49.55 -39.77
C MET A 44 26.35 48.88 -41.05
N TYR A 45 27.17 48.02 -41.66
CA TYR A 45 26.86 47.25 -42.87
C TYR A 45 25.81 46.14 -42.67
N LEU A 46 25.32 45.95 -41.44
CA LEU A 46 24.40 44.89 -41.02
C LEU A 46 23.04 45.47 -40.64
N ASN A 47 21.99 45.02 -41.32
CA ASN A 47 20.62 45.29 -40.88
C ASN A 47 20.31 44.40 -39.66
N LEU A 48 20.28 45.02 -38.47
CA LEU A 48 20.03 44.34 -37.20
C LEU A 48 18.72 43.53 -37.20
N PHE A 49 17.65 44.01 -37.84
CA PHE A 49 16.38 43.30 -37.92
C PHE A 49 16.47 42.02 -38.75
N LYS A 50 17.35 41.98 -39.77
CA LYS A 50 17.60 40.77 -40.57
C LYS A 50 18.58 39.82 -39.88
N PHE A 51 19.49 40.37 -39.08
CA PHE A 51 20.50 39.59 -38.37
C PHE A 51 19.96 38.89 -37.11
N LEU A 52 19.06 39.54 -36.36
CA LEU A 52 18.50 38.99 -35.12
C LEU A 52 17.83 37.60 -35.29
N PRO A 53 17.01 37.35 -36.33
CA PRO A 53 16.45 36.01 -36.56
C PRO A 53 17.52 34.95 -36.84
N VAL A 54 18.55 35.29 -37.61
CA VAL A 54 19.65 34.36 -37.92
C VAL A 54 20.45 34.04 -36.66
N LEU A 55 20.70 35.05 -35.81
CA LEU A 55 21.36 34.87 -34.52
C LEU A 55 20.52 34.01 -33.55
N ALA A 56 19.20 34.21 -33.52
CA ALA A 56 18.31 33.39 -32.70
C ALA A 56 18.34 31.91 -33.14
N VAL A 57 18.30 31.65 -34.44
CA VAL A 57 18.43 30.29 -34.99
C VAL A 57 19.81 29.71 -34.68
N PHE A 58 20.87 30.51 -34.70
CA PHE A 58 22.23 30.07 -34.33
C PHE A 58 22.33 29.61 -32.88
N VAL A 59 21.81 30.41 -31.94
CA VAL A 59 21.80 30.04 -30.52
C VAL A 59 20.97 28.78 -30.28
N LEU A 60 19.80 28.70 -30.94
CA LEU A 60 18.93 27.53 -30.84
C LEU A 60 19.61 26.28 -31.40
N TRP A 61 20.23 26.38 -32.57
CA TRP A 61 20.96 25.29 -33.21
C TRP A 61 22.11 24.78 -32.34
N ALA A 62 22.94 25.69 -31.79
CA ALA A 62 24.04 25.32 -30.92
C ALA A 62 23.55 24.61 -29.66
N TRP A 63 22.47 25.10 -29.05
CA TRP A 63 21.87 24.50 -27.87
C TRP A 63 21.28 23.12 -28.17
N THR A 64 20.51 22.97 -29.26
CA THR A 64 19.94 21.67 -29.63
C THR A 64 21.00 20.66 -30.06
N SER A 65 22.10 21.10 -30.68
CA SER A 65 23.19 20.18 -31.06
C SER A 65 23.88 19.62 -29.82
N TYR A 66 24.11 20.46 -28.80
CA TYR A 66 24.62 20.02 -27.51
C TYR A 66 23.66 19.05 -26.81
N TRP A 67 22.37 19.37 -26.80
CA TRP A 67 21.35 18.49 -26.21
C TRP A 67 21.30 17.10 -26.89
N ILE A 68 21.38 17.04 -28.23
CA ILE A 68 21.39 15.77 -28.98
C ILE A 68 22.63 14.95 -28.64
N ASP A 69 23.80 15.58 -28.47
CA ASP A 69 25.04 14.88 -28.11
C ASP A 69 24.95 14.23 -26.71
N ASP A 70 24.37 14.95 -25.74
CA ASP A 70 24.15 14.46 -24.39
C ASP A 70 23.11 13.34 -24.36
N ASP A 71 21.98 13.55 -25.04
CA ASP A 71 20.86 12.59 -25.11
C ASP A 71 21.25 11.30 -25.86
N ALA A 72 22.03 11.41 -26.94
CA ALA A 72 22.53 10.23 -27.66
C ALA A 72 23.49 9.37 -26.80
N LYS A 73 24.25 9.96 -25.87
CA LYS A 73 25.11 9.23 -24.92
C LYS A 73 24.29 8.51 -23.86
N GLU A 74 23.19 9.11 -23.39
CA GLU A 74 22.31 8.50 -22.38
C GLU A 74 21.51 7.30 -22.93
N LEU A 75 21.14 7.30 -24.22
CA LEU A 75 20.31 6.26 -24.82
C LEU A 75 21.06 4.95 -25.18
N VAL A 76 22.39 4.89 -25.01
CA VAL A 76 23.27 3.69 -25.20
C VAL A 76 22.92 2.87 -26.46
N ASN A 77 22.67 3.55 -27.59
CA ASN A 77 22.32 2.89 -28.84
C ASN A 77 23.15 3.45 -30.01
N PRO A 78 23.95 2.62 -30.70
CA PRO A 78 24.90 3.08 -31.72
C PRO A 78 24.23 3.71 -32.95
N LYS A 79 22.93 3.50 -33.16
CA LYS A 79 22.18 4.17 -34.24
C LYS A 79 21.99 5.67 -33.99
N PHE A 80 22.15 6.13 -32.75
CA PHE A 80 21.91 7.53 -32.38
C PHE A 80 23.15 8.42 -32.46
N GLU A 81 24.36 7.86 -32.52
CA GLU A 81 25.62 8.62 -32.62
C GLU A 81 25.72 9.47 -33.90
N ILE A 82 25.11 9.01 -34.99
CA ILE A 82 25.14 9.70 -36.29
C ILE A 82 24.30 11.00 -36.25
N TRP A 83 23.27 11.08 -35.40
CA TRP A 83 22.31 12.18 -35.41
C TRP A 83 22.90 13.52 -34.97
N ASN A 84 23.86 13.51 -34.03
CA ASN A 84 24.60 14.72 -33.67
C ASN A 84 25.31 15.30 -34.91
N SER A 85 26.04 14.45 -35.65
CA SER A 85 26.71 14.87 -36.89
C SER A 85 25.72 15.39 -37.94
N VAL A 86 24.58 14.71 -38.12
CA VAL A 86 23.56 15.12 -39.10
C VAL A 86 22.97 16.48 -38.78
N VAL A 87 22.58 16.75 -37.52
CA VAL A 87 22.01 18.06 -37.11
C VAL A 87 23.07 19.16 -37.11
N PHE A 88 24.30 18.84 -36.76
CA PHE A 88 25.41 19.78 -36.78
C PHE A 88 25.75 20.23 -38.22
N PHE A 89 26.03 19.29 -39.13
CA PHE A 89 26.42 19.64 -40.51
C PHE A 89 25.28 20.27 -41.33
N SER A 90 24.03 19.85 -41.10
CA SER A 90 22.86 20.45 -41.76
C SER A 90 22.60 21.90 -41.32
N GLY A 91 22.86 22.22 -40.04
CA GLY A 91 22.84 23.59 -39.55
C GLY A 91 23.95 24.45 -40.17
N ILE A 92 25.18 23.95 -40.24
CA ILE A 92 26.30 24.64 -40.91
C ILE A 92 25.97 24.96 -42.37
N LEU A 93 25.42 23.97 -43.10
CA LEU A 93 24.99 24.16 -44.48
C LEU A 93 23.92 25.24 -44.60
N GLY A 94 22.94 25.25 -43.69
CA GLY A 94 21.92 26.30 -43.61
C GLY A 94 22.51 27.69 -43.39
N PHE A 95 23.46 27.84 -42.46
CA PHE A 95 24.12 29.12 -42.22
C PHE A 95 24.95 29.55 -43.44
N ALA A 96 25.63 28.63 -44.12
CA ALA A 96 26.34 28.93 -45.36
C ALA A 96 25.39 29.45 -46.46
N MET A 97 24.18 28.90 -46.56
CA MET A 97 23.16 29.37 -47.51
C MET A 97 22.70 30.81 -47.24
N VAL A 98 22.66 31.25 -45.97
CA VAL A 98 22.35 32.65 -45.61
C VAL A 98 23.35 33.63 -46.22
N TRP A 99 24.63 33.25 -46.28
CA TRP A 99 25.68 34.09 -46.85
C TRP A 99 25.79 33.95 -48.37
N ALA A 100 25.45 32.80 -48.93
CA ALA A 100 25.54 32.53 -50.37
C ALA A 100 24.37 33.10 -51.19
N ILE A 101 23.17 33.18 -50.61
CA ILE A 101 21.96 33.59 -51.33
C ILE A 101 21.60 35.05 -50.97
N PRO A 102 21.62 35.97 -51.94
CA PRO A 102 21.39 37.41 -51.68
C PRO A 102 19.93 37.76 -51.36
N ILE A 103 19.00 36.82 -51.57
CA ILE A 103 17.57 37.00 -51.32
C ILE A 103 17.24 36.50 -49.91
N TYR A 104 17.15 37.44 -48.96
CA TYR A 104 16.98 37.16 -47.53
C TYR A 104 15.82 36.22 -47.16
N PRO A 105 14.58 36.39 -47.68
CA PRO A 105 13.48 35.49 -47.32
C PRO A 105 13.71 34.04 -47.76
N ILE A 106 14.34 33.85 -48.93
CA ILE A 106 14.66 32.52 -49.45
C ILE A 106 15.76 31.88 -48.62
N SER A 107 16.82 32.65 -48.32
CA SER A 107 17.96 32.13 -47.56
C SER A 107 17.61 31.80 -46.10
N LEU A 108 16.75 32.59 -45.47
CA LEU A 108 16.20 32.31 -44.14
C LEU A 108 15.30 31.06 -44.15
N THR A 109 14.46 30.89 -45.16
CA THR A 109 13.59 29.71 -45.29
C THR A 109 14.42 28.44 -45.44
N LEU A 110 15.49 28.48 -46.24
CA LEU A 110 16.40 27.35 -46.41
C LEU A 110 17.18 27.03 -45.13
N LEU A 111 17.63 28.04 -44.37
CA LEU A 111 18.22 27.84 -43.04
C LEU A 111 17.26 27.12 -42.09
N LEU A 112 15.99 27.57 -42.04
CA LEU A 112 14.99 26.95 -41.17
C LEU A 112 14.73 25.50 -41.58
N LEU A 113 14.58 25.23 -42.87
CA LEU A 113 14.37 23.86 -43.36
C LEU A 113 15.57 22.95 -43.07
N SER A 114 16.79 23.43 -43.32
CA SER A 114 18.00 22.62 -43.11
C SER A 114 18.23 22.31 -41.64
N TYR A 115 17.80 23.17 -40.72
CA TYR A 115 17.91 22.95 -39.29
C TYR A 115 16.75 22.12 -38.71
N PHE A 116 15.50 22.49 -38.98
CA PHE A 116 14.34 21.87 -38.32
C PHE A 116 14.00 20.49 -38.87
N VAL A 117 14.24 20.20 -40.15
CA VAL A 117 13.91 18.89 -40.72
C VAL A 117 14.72 17.77 -40.06
N PRO A 118 16.05 17.87 -39.92
CA PRO A 118 16.84 16.86 -39.19
C PRO A 118 16.51 16.79 -37.70
N LEU A 119 16.30 17.93 -37.04
CA LEU A 119 15.94 18.00 -35.63
C LEU A 119 14.61 17.29 -35.33
N LEU A 120 13.57 17.54 -36.12
CA LEU A 120 12.26 16.91 -35.96
C LEU A 120 12.33 15.41 -36.30
N SER A 121 13.12 15.03 -37.29
CA SER A 121 13.32 13.62 -37.65
C SER A 121 14.02 12.84 -36.54
N TYR A 122 15.00 13.45 -35.87
CA TYR A 122 15.63 12.89 -34.68
C TYR A 122 14.62 12.72 -33.54
N ILE A 123 13.86 13.76 -33.23
CA ILE A 123 12.85 13.74 -32.15
C ILE A 123 11.77 12.68 -32.41
N TYR A 124 11.31 12.57 -33.65
CA TYR A 124 10.35 11.54 -34.05
C TYR A 124 10.91 10.13 -33.82
N THR A 125 12.15 9.88 -34.25
CA THR A 125 12.80 8.58 -34.08
C THR A 125 13.06 8.27 -32.61
N ARG A 126 13.54 9.26 -31.85
CA ARG A 126 13.77 9.17 -30.39
C ARG A 126 12.48 8.85 -29.64
N ASN A 127 11.38 9.52 -29.94
CA ASN A 127 10.09 9.32 -29.27
C ASN A 127 9.46 7.95 -29.54
N GLN A 128 9.92 7.22 -30.57
CA GLN A 128 9.50 5.83 -30.78
C GLN A 128 10.28 4.84 -29.93
N THR A 129 11.47 5.22 -29.46
CA THR A 129 12.38 4.32 -28.73
C THR A 129 12.40 4.53 -27.22
N VAL A 130 11.95 5.69 -26.74
CA VAL A 130 11.90 6.02 -25.30
C VAL A 130 10.51 5.75 -24.70
N PRO A 131 10.42 5.42 -23.39
CA PRO A 131 9.13 5.25 -22.71
C PRO A 131 8.31 6.55 -22.72
N ASP A 132 7.00 6.45 -22.47
CA ASP A 132 6.04 7.55 -22.65
C ASP A 132 6.35 8.81 -21.81
N ASP A 133 6.98 8.64 -20.66
CA ASP A 133 7.40 9.70 -19.73
C ASP A 133 8.57 10.55 -20.25
N SER A 134 9.37 9.99 -21.14
CA SER A 134 10.61 10.56 -21.65
C SER A 134 10.45 11.17 -23.05
N LYS A 135 9.23 11.14 -23.61
CA LYS A 135 8.91 11.70 -24.94
C LYS A 135 8.89 13.23 -24.91
N VAL A 136 9.59 13.85 -25.85
CA VAL A 136 9.70 15.32 -25.98
C VAL A 136 8.89 15.83 -27.18
N LEU A 137 8.35 17.05 -27.13
CA LEU A 137 7.53 17.65 -28.21
C LEU A 137 6.30 16.81 -28.62
N THR A 138 5.62 16.19 -27.66
CA THR A 138 4.30 15.59 -27.89
C THR A 138 3.23 16.68 -28.07
N PHE A 139 2.13 16.38 -28.78
CA PHE A 139 0.99 17.30 -28.94
C PHE A 139 0.43 17.78 -27.58
N TYR A 140 0.57 16.97 -26.54
CA TYR A 140 0.18 17.31 -25.16
C TYR A 140 1.07 18.40 -24.55
N HIS A 141 2.40 18.27 -24.65
CA HIS A 141 3.36 19.28 -24.20
C HIS A 141 3.22 20.61 -24.95
N LEU A 142 2.98 20.56 -26.25
CA LEU A 142 2.79 21.76 -27.07
C LEU A 142 1.50 22.50 -26.68
N GLY A 143 0.43 21.76 -26.36
CA GLY A 143 -0.82 22.31 -25.84
C GLY A 143 -0.66 22.98 -24.48
N GLU A 144 0.13 22.38 -23.58
CA GLU A 144 0.37 22.92 -22.23
C GLU A 144 1.18 24.22 -22.26
N VAL A 145 2.26 24.28 -23.05
CA VAL A 145 3.03 25.53 -23.22
C VAL A 145 2.18 26.62 -23.86
N MET A 146 1.36 26.28 -24.86
CA MET A 146 0.50 27.26 -25.51
C MET A 146 -0.60 27.77 -24.57
N ASN A 147 -1.15 26.93 -23.70
CA ASN A 147 -2.09 27.33 -22.65
C ASN A 147 -1.43 28.20 -21.58
N ASP A 148 -0.21 27.89 -21.13
CA ASP A 148 0.55 28.71 -20.17
C ASP A 148 0.87 30.10 -20.73
N LEU A 149 1.14 30.18 -22.04
CA LEU A 149 1.44 31.43 -22.74
C LEU A 149 0.18 32.27 -22.97
N MET A 150 -0.96 31.64 -23.31
CA MET A 150 -2.26 32.32 -23.41
C MET A 150 -2.78 32.80 -22.05
N ASN A 151 -2.58 32.02 -20.98
CA ASN A 151 -2.94 32.41 -19.62
C ASN A 151 -2.12 33.62 -19.14
N LYS A 152 -0.82 33.68 -19.47
CA LYS A 152 0.02 34.87 -19.22
C LYS A 152 -0.37 36.08 -20.07
N ALA A 153 -0.97 35.86 -21.23
CA ALA A 153 -1.49 36.91 -22.11
C ALA A 153 -2.95 37.31 -21.82
N GLY A 154 -3.57 36.75 -20.77
CA GLY A 154 -4.92 37.12 -20.32
C GLY A 154 -6.08 36.60 -21.19
N MET A 155 -5.83 35.63 -22.08
CA MET A 155 -6.87 35.01 -22.91
C MET A 155 -7.24 33.62 -22.38
N LYS A 156 -8.55 33.34 -22.25
CA LYS A 156 -9.05 32.03 -21.81
C LYS A 156 -8.70 30.95 -22.84
N GLY A 157 -7.89 29.97 -22.45
CA GLY A 157 -7.53 28.83 -23.29
C GLY A 157 -8.74 28.03 -23.76
N ILE A 158 -8.80 27.78 -25.07
CA ILE A 158 -9.91 27.09 -25.77
C ILE A 158 -9.66 25.56 -25.85
N PHE A 159 -8.46 25.10 -25.53
CA PHE A 159 -8.10 23.67 -25.58
C PHE A 159 -8.05 23.06 -24.17
N ASN A 160 -8.84 21.99 -24.00
CA ASN A 160 -9.11 21.21 -22.79
C ASN A 160 -10.10 21.82 -21.78
N LYS A 161 -11.39 21.75 -22.16
CA LYS A 161 -12.48 21.53 -21.21
C LYS A 161 -13.04 20.12 -21.47
N GLY A 162 -12.41 19.12 -20.85
CA GLY A 162 -12.81 17.73 -20.92
C GLY A 162 -11.98 16.92 -19.94
N ASP A 163 -12.61 16.60 -18.81
CA ASP A 163 -12.29 15.60 -17.78
C ASP A 163 -10.83 15.31 -17.35
N SER A 164 -10.71 15.24 -16.02
CA SER A 164 -9.71 14.51 -15.23
C SER A 164 -8.27 15.03 -15.17
N GLY A 165 -7.77 15.09 -13.94
CA GLY A 165 -6.39 15.41 -13.59
C GLY A 165 -5.39 14.59 -14.38
N GLY A 166 -4.20 15.18 -14.55
CA GLY A 166 -3.10 14.59 -15.29
C GLY A 166 -2.92 13.11 -14.94
N ASN A 167 -3.23 12.27 -15.92
CA ASN A 167 -2.82 10.87 -15.92
C ASN A 167 -1.29 10.86 -16.13
N GLN A 168 -0.55 11.19 -15.07
CA GLN A 168 0.79 10.64 -14.88
C GLN A 168 0.55 9.14 -14.79
N GLY A 169 1.03 8.38 -15.77
CA GLY A 169 0.82 6.93 -15.92
C GLY A 169 1.48 6.12 -14.80
N GLY A 170 1.04 6.34 -13.57
CA GLY A 170 1.32 5.53 -12.40
C GLY A 170 0.04 4.83 -11.95
N PRO A 171 0.15 3.88 -11.01
CA PRO A 171 -1.00 3.13 -10.53
C PRO A 171 -2.09 4.04 -9.93
N PRO A 172 -3.37 3.63 -9.98
CA PRO A 172 -4.55 4.41 -9.57
C PRO A 172 -4.70 4.55 -8.04
N ILE A 173 -3.58 4.59 -7.31
CA ILE A 173 -3.54 4.84 -5.88
C ILE A 173 -3.19 6.30 -5.59
N GLU A 174 -3.96 6.93 -4.72
CA GLU A 174 -3.76 8.31 -4.27
C GLU A 174 -3.43 8.32 -2.79
N PHE A 175 -2.27 8.87 -2.41
CA PHE A 175 -1.90 8.98 -1.00
C PHE A 175 -2.58 10.18 -0.33
N VAL A 176 -2.93 10.01 0.95
CA VAL A 176 -3.54 11.01 1.80
C VAL A 176 -2.66 11.20 3.03
N GLY A 177 -1.94 12.31 3.13
CA GLY A 177 -1.15 12.64 4.32
C GLY A 177 -2.06 12.92 5.53
N LYS A 178 -1.67 12.49 6.73
CA LYS A 178 -2.34 12.87 7.98
C LYS A 178 -1.51 13.88 8.76
N SER A 179 -2.17 14.85 9.39
CA SER A 179 -1.53 15.73 10.38
C SER A 179 -1.31 15.01 11.71
N GLN A 180 -0.23 15.30 12.44
CA GLN A 180 0.03 14.71 13.76
C GLN A 180 -1.19 14.90 14.68
N GLY A 181 -1.82 13.79 15.09
CA GLY A 181 -2.91 13.81 16.08
C GLY A 181 -4.29 14.21 15.56
N ALA A 182 -4.51 14.37 14.25
CA ALA A 182 -5.85 14.62 13.71
C ALA A 182 -6.17 13.77 12.47
N SER A 183 -7.43 13.31 12.39
CA SER A 183 -8.02 12.56 11.28
C SER A 183 -8.15 13.38 9.97
N LYS A 184 -7.76 14.66 9.96
CA LYS A 184 -7.89 15.53 8.79
C LYS A 184 -6.73 15.33 7.82
N ALA A 185 -7.07 15.18 6.54
CA ALA A 185 -6.13 15.12 5.43
C ALA A 185 -5.29 16.40 5.37
N ASP A 186 -3.98 16.23 5.24
CA ASP A 186 -3.01 17.31 5.06
C ASP A 186 -2.46 17.27 3.62
N PRO A 187 -3.06 18.05 2.69
CA PRO A 187 -2.66 18.04 1.29
C PRO A 187 -1.24 18.57 1.07
N THR A 188 -0.70 19.36 2.01
CA THR A 188 0.65 19.93 1.87
C THR A 188 1.74 18.85 1.93
N ARG A 189 1.52 17.81 2.72
CA ARG A 189 2.44 16.67 2.85
C ARG A 189 2.46 15.79 1.60
N VAL A 190 1.30 15.61 0.98
CA VAL A 190 1.21 14.86 -0.28
C VAL A 190 1.98 15.59 -1.37
N ALA A 191 1.80 16.91 -1.49
CA ALA A 191 2.58 17.73 -2.42
C ALA A 191 4.09 17.67 -2.14
N GLN A 192 4.51 17.71 -0.87
CA GLN A 192 5.93 17.54 -0.50
C GLN A 192 6.47 16.15 -0.86
N ALA A 193 5.67 15.10 -0.68
CA ALA A 193 6.05 13.74 -1.05
C ALA A 193 6.17 13.58 -2.58
N GLU A 194 5.29 14.22 -3.35
CA GLU A 194 5.28 14.23 -4.82
C GLU A 194 6.53 14.89 -5.43
N GLU A 195 7.21 15.78 -4.71
CA GLU A 195 8.48 16.38 -5.16
C GLU A 195 9.64 15.36 -5.18
N SER A 196 9.50 14.21 -4.50
CA SER A 196 10.50 13.16 -4.48
C SER A 196 10.55 12.38 -5.79
N ARG A 197 11.76 12.14 -6.31
CA ARG A 197 11.98 11.31 -7.50
C ARG A 197 11.50 9.87 -7.35
N SER A 198 11.39 9.37 -6.11
CA SER A 198 10.97 8.00 -5.80
C SER A 198 9.49 7.90 -5.38
N TYR A 199 8.70 8.96 -5.57
CA TYR A 199 7.27 8.95 -5.27
C TYR A 199 6.52 7.92 -6.12
N THR A 200 6.82 7.82 -7.42
CA THR A 200 6.22 6.83 -8.32
C THR A 200 6.54 5.41 -7.89
N SER A 201 7.80 5.12 -7.54
CA SER A 201 8.21 3.80 -7.02
C SER A 201 7.51 3.46 -5.71
N ALA A 202 7.30 4.45 -4.83
CA ALA A 202 6.51 4.26 -3.60
C ALA A 202 5.03 3.94 -3.91
N LYS A 203 4.43 4.61 -4.90
CA LYS A 203 3.07 4.32 -5.38
C LYS A 203 2.97 2.90 -5.96
N GLU A 204 3.89 2.52 -6.85
CA GLU A 204 3.95 1.19 -7.47
C GLU A 204 4.07 0.08 -6.43
N LEU A 205 4.95 0.26 -5.45
CA LEU A 205 5.12 -0.68 -4.36
C LEU A 205 3.84 -0.86 -3.54
N VAL A 206 3.19 0.23 -3.12
CA VAL A 206 1.97 0.12 -2.33
C VAL A 206 0.84 -0.47 -3.16
N TYR A 207 0.73 -0.10 -4.43
CA TYR A 207 -0.26 -0.66 -5.34
C TYR A 207 -0.08 -2.18 -5.53
N ASP A 208 1.15 -2.63 -5.80
CA ASP A 208 1.49 -4.06 -5.92
C ASP A 208 1.20 -4.81 -4.61
N ALA A 209 1.54 -4.23 -3.45
CA ALA A 209 1.23 -4.82 -2.16
C ALA A 209 -0.29 -4.99 -1.94
N VAL A 210 -1.10 -3.99 -2.30
CA VAL A 210 -2.56 -4.04 -2.16
C VAL A 210 -3.18 -5.04 -3.15
N LEU A 211 -2.72 -5.06 -4.41
CA LEU A 211 -3.16 -6.04 -5.40
C LEU A 211 -2.87 -7.49 -4.96
N ARG A 212 -1.71 -7.71 -4.33
CA ARG A 212 -1.31 -9.01 -3.77
C ARG A 212 -1.99 -9.33 -2.43
N ARG A 213 -2.88 -8.46 -1.92
CA ARG A 213 -3.60 -8.62 -0.65
C ARG A 213 -2.65 -8.75 0.55
N ALA A 214 -1.54 -8.02 0.53
CA ALA A 214 -0.60 -8.00 1.63
C ALA A 214 -1.23 -7.35 2.87
N THR A 215 -0.91 -7.86 4.07
CA THR A 215 -1.28 -7.23 5.34
C THR A 215 -0.19 -6.30 5.86
N ASP A 216 1.06 -6.60 5.53
CA ASP A 216 2.22 -5.82 5.96
C ASP A 216 3.25 -5.75 4.82
N ILE A 217 3.90 -4.60 4.68
CA ILE A 217 5.04 -4.35 3.80
C ILE A 217 6.27 -4.17 4.69
N HIS A 218 7.30 -5.00 4.46
CA HIS A 218 8.54 -4.97 5.20
C HIS A 218 9.67 -4.44 4.33
N PHE A 219 10.36 -3.41 4.82
CA PHE A 219 11.53 -2.79 4.21
C PHE A 219 12.74 -3.12 5.07
N GLU A 220 13.64 -3.95 4.54
CA GLU A 220 14.77 -4.47 5.30
C GLU A 220 16.10 -4.07 4.66
N PRO A 221 16.84 -3.14 5.27
CA PRO A 221 18.10 -2.66 4.72
C PRO A 221 19.18 -3.75 4.84
N THR A 222 19.83 -4.10 3.73
CA THR A 222 21.02 -4.98 3.67
C THR A 222 22.19 -4.19 3.12
N THR A 223 23.45 -4.59 3.33
CA THR A 223 24.61 -3.77 2.90
C THR A 223 24.55 -3.27 1.45
N GLU A 224 23.94 -4.04 0.54
CA GLU A 224 23.90 -3.76 -0.90
C GLU A 224 22.56 -3.20 -1.40
N GLN A 225 21.43 -3.51 -0.75
CA GLN A 225 20.10 -3.16 -1.26
C GLN A 225 19.07 -2.99 -0.14
N LEU A 226 17.89 -2.46 -0.47
CA LEU A 226 16.72 -2.48 0.41
C LEU A 226 15.81 -3.64 0.00
N SER A 227 15.78 -4.70 0.81
CA SER A 227 14.95 -5.88 0.56
C SER A 227 13.50 -5.59 0.91
N ILE A 228 12.59 -5.87 -0.03
CA ILE A 228 11.15 -5.72 0.16
C ILE A 228 10.52 -7.09 0.36
N ARG A 229 9.67 -7.23 1.38
CA ARG A 229 8.87 -8.43 1.61
C ARG A 229 7.43 -8.09 1.94
N TYR A 230 6.49 -8.78 1.31
CA TYR A 230 5.07 -8.67 1.62
C TYR A 230 4.64 -9.80 2.54
N ARG A 231 3.85 -9.49 3.57
CA ARG A 231 3.13 -10.51 4.31
C ARG A 231 1.81 -10.80 3.59
N ILE A 232 1.72 -11.94 2.91
CA ILE A 232 0.52 -12.38 2.21
C ILE A 232 0.00 -13.62 2.93
N ASP A 233 -1.28 -13.60 3.31
CA ASP A 233 -1.93 -14.69 4.03
C ASP A 233 -1.12 -15.20 5.25
N GLY A 234 -0.43 -14.29 5.93
CA GLY A 234 0.37 -14.53 7.15
C GLY A 234 1.85 -14.89 6.92
N ILE A 235 2.27 -15.18 5.68
CA ILE A 235 3.64 -15.58 5.34
C ILE A 235 4.35 -14.48 4.57
N LEU A 236 5.66 -14.35 4.79
CA LEU A 236 6.49 -13.38 4.07
C LEU A 236 6.90 -13.93 2.69
N HIS A 237 6.63 -13.14 1.66
CA HIS A 237 7.03 -13.37 0.28
C HIS A 237 7.99 -12.25 -0.14
N ALA A 238 9.09 -12.62 -0.80
CA ALA A 238 10.02 -11.65 -1.35
C ALA A 238 9.38 -10.91 -2.53
N ALA A 239 9.62 -9.60 -2.58
CA ALA A 239 9.29 -8.74 -3.71
C ALA A 239 10.58 -8.21 -4.34
N GLU A 240 10.45 -7.47 -5.43
CA GLU A 240 11.61 -6.85 -6.08
C GLU A 240 12.28 -5.86 -5.11
N PRO A 241 13.59 -5.99 -4.87
CA PRO A 241 14.32 -5.08 -3.99
C PRO A 241 14.60 -3.74 -4.68
N PHE A 242 14.87 -2.70 -3.90
CA PHE A 242 15.43 -1.45 -4.42
C PHE A 242 16.94 -1.38 -4.21
N ASP A 243 17.64 -0.71 -5.11
CA ASP A 243 18.99 -0.23 -4.83
C ASP A 243 18.98 0.73 -3.63
N ARG A 244 20.14 0.94 -2.99
CA ARG A 244 20.21 1.72 -1.76
C ARG A 244 19.73 3.17 -1.86
N PRO A 245 20.22 3.97 -2.82
CA PRO A 245 19.73 5.33 -3.03
C PRO A 245 18.21 5.41 -3.20
N THR A 246 17.64 4.56 -4.05
CA THR A 246 16.19 4.53 -4.29
C THR A 246 15.42 4.08 -3.05
N GLY A 247 15.87 3.03 -2.38
CA GLY A 247 15.21 2.50 -1.18
C GLY A 247 15.17 3.52 -0.03
N ASP A 248 16.27 4.24 0.21
CA ASP A 248 16.32 5.30 1.23
C ASP A 248 15.39 6.47 0.86
N ALA A 249 15.28 6.82 -0.43
CA ALA A 249 14.36 7.84 -0.90
C ALA A 249 12.89 7.42 -0.76
N VAL A 250 12.56 6.15 -1.02
CA VAL A 250 11.22 5.58 -0.78
C VAL A 250 10.86 5.63 0.71
N ILE A 251 11.78 5.27 1.61
CA ILE A 251 11.56 5.40 3.07
C ILE A 251 11.23 6.86 3.44
N ASN A 252 11.96 7.84 2.87
CA ASN A 252 11.70 9.25 3.14
C ASN A 252 10.31 9.71 2.67
N VAL A 253 9.82 9.21 1.53
CA VAL A 253 8.44 9.49 1.06
C VAL A 253 7.43 9.07 2.11
N PHE A 254 7.54 7.85 2.64
CA PHE A 254 6.63 7.37 3.67
C PHE A 254 6.79 8.11 5.00
N LYS A 255 8.00 8.57 5.35
CA LYS A 255 8.22 9.42 6.53
C LYS A 255 7.53 10.78 6.40
N VAL A 256 7.58 11.41 5.22
CA VAL A 256 6.83 12.66 4.94
C VAL A 256 5.32 12.44 5.09
N LEU A 257 4.80 11.38 4.46
CA LEU A 257 3.37 11.03 4.50
C LEU A 257 2.88 10.73 5.93
N GLY A 258 3.69 10.00 6.71
CA GLY A 258 3.38 9.58 8.08
C GLY A 258 3.73 10.61 9.16
N ALA A 259 4.13 11.83 8.79
CA ALA A 259 4.54 12.89 9.70
C ALA A 259 5.70 12.53 10.65
N LEU A 260 6.66 11.77 10.14
CA LEU A 260 7.89 11.34 10.81
C LEU A 260 9.06 12.29 10.47
N ASP A 261 10.05 12.36 11.36
CA ASP A 261 11.26 13.15 11.13
C ASP A 261 12.22 12.40 10.19
N ILE A 262 12.42 12.95 9.00
CA ILE A 262 13.28 12.41 7.93
C ILE A 262 14.77 12.43 8.34
N SER A 263 15.17 13.40 9.16
CA SER A 263 16.56 13.57 9.60
C SER A 263 16.97 12.54 10.65
N GLU A 264 16.02 12.10 11.48
CA GLU A 264 16.26 11.07 12.49
C GLU A 264 16.10 9.67 11.87
N LYS A 265 17.20 8.91 11.82
CA LYS A 265 17.24 7.55 11.25
C LYS A 265 17.61 6.47 12.26
N ARG A 266 17.94 6.85 13.50
CA ARG A 266 18.49 5.96 14.53
C ARG A 266 17.42 5.56 15.55
N LYS A 267 16.58 6.51 15.95
CA LYS A 267 15.52 6.26 16.94
C LYS A 267 14.28 5.66 16.28
N PRO A 268 13.55 4.77 16.97
CA PRO A 268 12.25 4.31 16.50
C PRO A 268 11.26 5.47 16.34
N GLN A 269 10.42 5.40 15.31
CA GLN A 269 9.36 6.36 15.04
C GLN A 269 8.09 5.64 14.58
N ASP A 270 6.94 6.17 14.97
CA ASP A 270 5.62 5.62 14.62
C ASP A 270 4.75 6.73 14.01
N GLY A 271 4.02 6.41 12.94
CA GLY A 271 3.16 7.33 12.22
C GLY A 271 2.06 6.61 11.46
N SER A 272 1.21 7.37 10.79
CA SER A 272 0.18 6.82 9.89
C SER A 272 -0.14 7.75 8.74
N PHE A 273 -0.59 7.18 7.64
CA PHE A 273 -1.09 7.93 6.48
C PHE A 273 -2.24 7.15 5.82
N GLY A 274 -3.07 7.83 5.04
CA GLY A 274 -4.15 7.20 4.27
C GLY A 274 -3.78 6.99 2.81
N ALA A 275 -4.53 6.14 2.11
CA ALA A 275 -4.55 6.10 0.66
C ALA A 275 -5.95 5.80 0.14
N LYS A 276 -6.23 6.17 -1.10
CA LYS A 276 -7.46 5.84 -1.81
C LYS A 276 -7.12 5.01 -3.04
N LEU A 277 -7.85 3.92 -3.22
CA LEU A 277 -7.71 3.04 -4.38
C LEU A 277 -9.10 2.57 -4.81
N GLU A 278 -9.56 2.98 -6.00
CA GLU A 278 -10.84 2.52 -6.58
C GLU A 278 -12.04 2.64 -5.61
N GLY A 279 -12.09 3.72 -4.83
CA GLY A 279 -13.13 3.96 -3.83
C GLY A 279 -12.93 3.26 -2.49
N ARG A 280 -11.90 2.40 -2.34
CA ARG A 280 -11.45 1.87 -1.04
C ARG A 280 -10.60 2.91 -0.33
N GLU A 281 -10.94 3.17 0.93
CA GLU A 281 -10.10 3.95 1.83
C GLU A 281 -9.19 2.99 2.60
N LEU A 282 -7.89 3.23 2.50
CA LEU A 282 -6.86 2.44 3.15
C LEU A 282 -6.14 3.33 4.17
N GLU A 283 -5.79 2.75 5.30
CA GLU A 283 -4.94 3.37 6.30
C GLU A 283 -3.67 2.54 6.48
N PHE A 284 -2.53 3.22 6.50
CA PHE A 284 -1.23 2.60 6.69
C PHE A 284 -0.67 3.07 8.02
N ARG A 285 -0.37 2.11 8.91
CA ARG A 285 0.43 2.37 10.12
C ARG A 285 1.89 2.10 9.79
N VAL A 286 2.75 3.09 10.04
CA VAL A 286 4.16 3.07 9.69
C VAL A 286 4.98 3.05 10.96
N ALA A 287 5.90 2.10 11.06
CA ALA A 287 6.88 2.03 12.14
C ALA A 287 8.29 1.95 11.54
N THR A 288 9.19 2.81 11.98
CA THR A 288 10.60 2.79 11.58
C THR A 288 11.50 2.52 12.78
N SER A 289 12.67 1.93 12.53
CA SER A 289 13.71 1.71 13.54
C SER A 289 15.07 1.74 12.88
N GLY A 290 16.03 2.38 13.53
CA GLY A 290 17.44 2.28 13.14
C GLY A 290 17.93 0.83 13.24
N SER A 291 18.75 0.42 12.28
CA SER A 291 19.47 -0.86 12.26
C SER A 291 20.92 -0.64 11.84
N LYS A 292 21.77 -1.65 12.00
CA LYS A 292 23.19 -1.57 11.62
C LYS A 292 23.38 -1.18 10.15
N SER A 293 22.50 -1.66 9.27
CA SER A 293 22.61 -1.45 7.83
C SER A 293 21.79 -0.25 7.35
N GLY A 294 21.00 0.42 8.18
CA GLY A 294 20.15 1.54 7.77
C GLY A 294 18.82 1.56 8.50
N GLU A 295 17.86 2.33 8.01
CA GLU A 295 16.52 2.39 8.62
C GLU A 295 15.65 1.23 8.14
N LYS A 296 15.14 0.43 9.09
CA LYS A 296 14.12 -0.59 8.83
C LYS A 296 12.76 0.09 8.92
N MET A 297 11.87 -0.22 8.00
CA MET A 297 10.48 0.24 8.03
C MET A 297 9.53 -0.95 7.91
N VAL A 298 8.42 -0.89 8.62
CA VAL A 298 7.28 -1.80 8.44
C VAL A 298 6.03 -0.95 8.28
N MET A 299 5.23 -1.25 7.26
CA MET A 299 3.93 -0.65 7.07
C MET A 299 2.85 -1.72 7.21
N ARG A 300 1.89 -1.52 8.11
CA ARG A 300 0.69 -2.35 8.21
C ARG A 300 -0.44 -1.70 7.42
N ILE A 301 -1.08 -2.48 6.56
CA ILE A 301 -2.21 -2.06 5.74
C ILE A 301 -3.49 -2.38 6.51
N LEU A 302 -4.28 -1.35 6.78
CA LEU A 302 -5.61 -1.42 7.37
C LEU A 302 -6.61 -1.01 6.30
N ASP A 303 -7.48 -1.93 5.93
CA ASP A 303 -8.56 -1.64 4.99
C ASP A 303 -9.83 -1.31 5.79
N SER A 304 -10.13 -0.03 5.93
CA SER A 304 -11.32 0.41 6.68
C SER A 304 -12.63 0.12 5.93
N GLY A 305 -12.56 -0.16 4.63
CA GLY A 305 -13.71 -0.54 3.81
C GLY A 305 -14.09 -2.01 3.91
N MET A 306 -13.17 -2.88 4.37
CA MET A 306 -13.48 -4.28 4.65
C MET A 306 -14.23 -4.39 5.98
N GLY A 307 -15.56 -4.45 5.90
CA GLY A 307 -16.41 -4.69 7.06
C GLY A 307 -16.03 -5.98 7.81
N VAL A 308 -16.34 -6.02 9.11
CA VAL A 308 -16.10 -7.19 9.96
C VAL A 308 -16.85 -8.40 9.40
N SER A 309 -16.17 -9.51 9.16
CA SER A 309 -16.80 -10.73 8.66
C SER A 309 -17.90 -11.23 9.61
N ALA A 310 -18.95 -11.85 9.05
CA ALA A 310 -19.96 -12.51 9.85
C ALA A 310 -19.34 -13.73 10.57
N LEU A 311 -19.91 -14.13 11.71
CA LEU A 311 -19.41 -15.27 12.48
C LEU A 311 -19.38 -16.55 11.62
N ASP A 312 -20.40 -16.76 10.80
CA ASP A 312 -20.53 -17.93 9.92
C ASP A 312 -19.48 -17.96 8.78
N GLU A 313 -18.88 -16.82 8.44
CA GLU A 313 -17.82 -16.70 7.43
C GLU A 313 -16.43 -16.99 7.99
N ALA A 314 -16.28 -17.11 9.31
CA ALA A 314 -14.99 -17.29 9.97
C ALA A 314 -14.37 -18.70 9.78
N GLY A 315 -15.09 -19.62 9.15
CA GLY A 315 -14.68 -21.02 8.97
C GLY A 315 -15.21 -21.97 10.06
N LEU A 316 -16.08 -21.47 10.93
CA LEU A 316 -16.74 -22.22 11.98
C LEU A 316 -17.62 -23.33 11.42
N ARG A 317 -17.80 -24.39 12.21
CA ARG A 317 -18.81 -25.42 11.92
C ARG A 317 -20.18 -24.90 12.34
N PRO A 318 -21.27 -25.26 11.65
CA PRO A 318 -22.62 -24.76 12.00
C PRO A 318 -23.00 -24.98 13.47
N LYS A 319 -22.68 -26.17 14.01
CA LYS A 319 -22.90 -26.48 15.43
C LYS A 319 -22.11 -25.54 16.35
N LEU A 320 -20.83 -25.30 16.03
CA LEU A 320 -19.95 -24.45 16.83
C LEU A 320 -20.38 -22.98 16.77
N ALA A 321 -20.80 -22.49 15.60
CA ALA A 321 -21.36 -21.14 15.47
C ALA A 321 -22.62 -20.96 16.33
N THR A 322 -23.48 -21.98 16.38
CA THR A 322 -24.68 -21.99 17.24
C THR A 322 -24.31 -21.98 18.73
N GLU A 323 -23.33 -22.80 19.13
CA GLU A 323 -22.83 -22.83 20.51
C GLU A 323 -22.23 -21.48 20.91
N ILE A 324 -21.38 -20.88 20.07
CA ILE A 324 -20.80 -19.55 20.32
C ILE A 324 -21.90 -18.50 20.43
N ARG A 325 -22.87 -18.47 19.50
CA ARG A 325 -23.99 -17.52 19.55
C ARG A 325 -24.75 -17.60 20.87
N GLY A 326 -25.04 -18.82 21.35
CA GLY A 326 -25.71 -19.02 22.64
C GLY A 326 -24.85 -18.63 23.87
N LEU A 327 -23.52 -18.68 23.76
CA LEU A 327 -22.59 -18.27 24.83
C LEU A 327 -22.43 -16.75 24.89
N VAL A 328 -22.32 -16.10 23.73
CA VAL A 328 -21.99 -14.67 23.66
C VAL A 328 -23.19 -13.76 23.94
N THR A 329 -24.41 -14.29 23.82
CA THR A 329 -25.65 -13.57 24.17
C THR A 329 -26.12 -13.83 25.61
N GLN A 330 -25.30 -14.48 26.44
CA GLN A 330 -25.62 -14.66 27.86
C GLN A 330 -25.62 -13.31 28.59
N PRO A 331 -26.42 -13.17 29.66
CA PRO A 331 -26.50 -11.91 30.39
C PRO A 331 -25.18 -11.52 31.06
N HIS A 332 -24.39 -12.51 31.48
CA HIS A 332 -23.11 -12.28 32.14
C HIS A 332 -22.17 -13.48 31.98
N GLY A 333 -20.89 -13.25 32.28
CA GLY A 333 -19.84 -14.25 32.20
C GLY A 333 -18.68 -13.79 31.34
N MET A 334 -17.66 -14.63 31.20
CA MET A 334 -16.44 -14.29 30.46
C MET A 334 -16.20 -15.25 29.30
N PHE A 335 -16.09 -14.70 28.10
CA PHE A 335 -15.75 -15.41 26.87
C PHE A 335 -14.35 -15.00 26.42
N LEU A 336 -13.42 -15.95 26.41
CA LEU A 336 -12.02 -15.69 26.05
C LEU A 336 -11.67 -16.28 24.69
N CYS A 337 -11.03 -15.48 23.85
CA CYS A 337 -10.38 -15.98 22.63
C CYS A 337 -8.88 -16.17 22.88
N CYS A 338 -8.33 -17.34 22.57
CA CYS A 338 -6.91 -17.61 22.71
C CYS A 338 -6.21 -18.00 21.40
N GLY A 339 -4.93 -17.67 21.34
CA GLY A 339 -4.07 -17.94 20.19
C GLY A 339 -2.92 -16.95 20.01
N PRO A 340 -1.94 -17.25 19.15
CA PRO A 340 -0.80 -16.39 18.87
C PRO A 340 -1.24 -15.12 18.13
N THR A 341 -0.31 -14.19 17.95
CA THR A 341 -0.53 -13.01 17.11
C THR A 341 -0.89 -13.42 15.68
N GLY A 342 -1.86 -12.72 15.08
CA GLY A 342 -2.32 -13.02 13.71
C GLY A 342 -3.19 -14.27 13.57
N SER A 343 -3.70 -14.85 14.68
CA SER A 343 -4.65 -15.97 14.64
C SER A 343 -6.11 -15.55 14.41
N GLY A 344 -6.41 -14.26 14.28
CA GLY A 344 -7.76 -13.76 14.01
C GLY A 344 -8.65 -13.58 15.25
N LYS A 345 -8.08 -13.54 16.47
CA LYS A 345 -8.84 -13.38 17.73
C LYS A 345 -9.73 -12.14 17.73
N THR A 346 -9.17 -10.97 17.41
CA THR A 346 -9.90 -9.69 17.39
C THR A 346 -11.03 -9.72 16.36
N THR A 347 -10.76 -10.28 15.18
CA THR A 347 -11.78 -10.47 14.13
C THR A 347 -12.96 -11.30 14.63
N THR A 348 -12.68 -12.42 15.31
CA THR A 348 -13.74 -13.26 15.88
C THR A 348 -14.47 -12.58 17.03
N LEU A 349 -13.77 -11.83 17.90
CA LEU A 349 -14.43 -11.06 18.95
C LEU A 349 -15.36 -9.98 18.37
N TYR A 350 -14.93 -9.25 17.34
CA TYR A 350 -15.79 -8.28 16.67
C TYR A 350 -17.00 -8.96 16.02
N ALA A 351 -16.82 -10.14 15.41
CA ALA A 351 -17.94 -10.93 14.89
C ALA A 351 -18.92 -11.32 16.02
N CYS A 352 -18.43 -11.73 17.19
CA CYS A 352 -19.27 -12.00 18.36
C CYS A 352 -20.00 -10.76 18.87
N LEU A 353 -19.35 -9.59 18.91
CA LEU A 353 -19.99 -8.34 19.32
C LEU A 353 -21.14 -7.94 18.38
N ARG A 354 -21.04 -8.27 17.09
CA ARG A 354 -22.12 -8.04 16.11
C ARG A 354 -23.35 -8.91 16.31
N GLU A 355 -23.23 -10.02 17.04
CA GLU A 355 -24.37 -10.89 17.39
C GLU A 355 -25.20 -10.32 18.54
N ILE A 356 -24.70 -9.29 19.24
CA ILE A 356 -25.39 -8.63 20.34
C ILE A 356 -26.14 -7.40 19.82
N ASP A 357 -27.36 -7.18 20.33
CA ASP A 357 -28.15 -5.99 20.00
C ASP A 357 -27.55 -4.73 20.63
N ARG A 358 -26.66 -4.08 19.88
CA ARG A 358 -25.98 -2.83 20.22
C ARG A 358 -26.90 -1.61 20.39
N PHE A 359 -28.19 -1.69 20.02
CA PHE A 359 -29.14 -0.62 20.29
C PHE A 359 -29.84 -0.78 21.64
N GLN A 360 -29.88 -1.99 22.17
CA GLN A 360 -30.46 -2.30 23.48
C GLN A 360 -29.42 -2.45 24.59
N LYS A 361 -28.16 -2.68 24.22
CA LYS A 361 -27.06 -2.99 25.13
C LYS A 361 -25.95 -1.96 25.02
N ASN A 362 -25.49 -1.45 26.16
CA ASN A 362 -24.34 -0.56 26.22
C ASN A 362 -23.06 -1.39 26.10
N ILE A 363 -22.45 -1.35 24.91
CA ILE A 363 -21.21 -2.08 24.60
C ILE A 363 -20.02 -1.12 24.63
N ILE A 364 -19.03 -1.44 25.47
CA ILE A 364 -17.81 -0.64 25.62
C ILE A 364 -16.57 -1.51 25.42
N THR A 365 -15.64 -1.07 24.57
CA THR A 365 -14.37 -1.77 24.31
C THR A 365 -13.17 -0.94 24.77
N VAL A 366 -12.10 -1.62 25.19
CA VAL A 366 -10.78 -1.03 25.43
C VAL A 366 -9.74 -1.81 24.66
N GLU A 367 -8.99 -1.15 23.78
CA GLU A 367 -8.18 -1.78 22.73
C GLU A 367 -6.82 -1.08 22.54
N ASP A 368 -5.79 -1.81 22.09
CA ASP A 368 -4.44 -1.29 21.87
C ASP A 368 -3.85 -1.83 20.55
N PRO A 369 -4.09 -1.16 19.41
CA PRO A 369 -5.05 -0.08 19.16
C PRO A 369 -6.42 -0.61 18.66
N ILE A 370 -7.34 0.28 18.31
CA ILE A 370 -8.59 -0.09 17.62
C ILE A 370 -8.25 -0.52 16.18
N GLU A 371 -8.77 -1.68 15.74
CA GLU A 371 -8.47 -2.24 14.40
C GLU A 371 -9.53 -1.86 13.36
N TYR A 372 -10.81 -1.87 13.74
CA TYR A 372 -11.93 -1.43 12.89
C TYR A 372 -12.93 -0.63 13.70
N HIS A 373 -13.58 0.33 13.05
CA HIS A 373 -14.69 1.05 13.65
C HIS A 373 -15.95 0.19 13.66
N LEU A 374 -16.57 0.07 14.82
CA LEU A 374 -17.84 -0.64 15.00
C LEU A 374 -18.93 0.38 15.32
N ASP A 375 -19.95 0.48 14.44
CA ASP A 375 -21.04 1.42 14.68
C ASP A 375 -21.79 1.08 15.98
N ASN A 376 -22.22 2.11 16.70
CA ASN A 376 -22.99 1.99 17.95
C ASN A 376 -22.27 1.19 19.05
N ILE A 377 -20.94 1.17 19.05
CA ILE A 377 -20.11 0.62 20.12
C ILE A 377 -19.14 1.72 20.58
N THR A 378 -19.01 1.92 21.89
CA THR A 378 -18.04 2.87 22.43
C THR A 378 -16.66 2.21 22.47
N GLN A 379 -15.76 2.58 21.56
CA GLN A 379 -14.41 2.02 21.50
C GLN A 379 -13.38 2.99 22.09
N MET A 380 -12.65 2.54 23.10
CA MET A 380 -11.57 3.29 23.75
C MET A 380 -10.22 2.73 23.32
N GLU A 381 -9.38 3.57 22.72
CA GLU A 381 -7.99 3.21 22.41
C GLU A 381 -7.07 3.53 23.59
N ILE A 382 -6.15 2.62 23.91
CA ILE A 382 -5.13 2.80 24.92
C ILE A 382 -4.14 3.88 24.47
N ASN A 383 -3.85 4.81 25.38
CA ASN A 383 -2.85 5.84 25.16
C ASN A 383 -1.85 5.84 26.32
N SER A 384 -0.79 5.07 26.14
CA SER A 384 0.30 4.96 27.12
C SER A 384 0.99 6.30 27.39
N LYS A 385 1.03 7.24 26.42
CA LYS A 385 1.66 8.56 26.61
C LYS A 385 0.85 9.46 27.55
N SER A 386 -0.47 9.32 27.58
CA SER A 386 -1.34 10.04 28.52
C SER A 386 -1.59 9.28 29.83
N GLY A 387 -0.97 8.11 30.03
CA GLY A 387 -1.15 7.27 31.21
C GLY A 387 -2.45 6.45 31.21
N GLN A 388 -3.15 6.36 30.08
CA GLN A 388 -4.37 5.57 29.95
C GLN A 388 -4.01 4.09 29.74
N THR A 389 -4.18 3.26 30.77
CA THR A 389 -3.89 1.82 30.75
C THR A 389 -5.16 0.97 30.64
N PHE A 390 -5.02 -0.34 30.36
CA PHE A 390 -6.15 -1.28 30.36
C PHE A 390 -6.88 -1.31 31.70
N SER A 391 -6.17 -1.51 32.81
CA SER A 391 -6.77 -1.58 34.15
C SER A 391 -7.40 -0.25 34.58
N GLY A 392 -6.78 0.89 34.26
CA GLY A 392 -7.32 2.22 34.52
C GLY A 392 -8.62 2.48 33.74
N SER A 393 -8.61 2.16 32.45
CA SER A 393 -9.79 2.32 31.59
C SER A 393 -10.93 1.39 32.03
N LEU A 394 -10.63 0.13 32.34
CA LEU A 394 -11.62 -0.85 32.78
C LEU A 394 -12.34 -0.44 34.07
N ARG A 395 -11.62 0.14 35.05
CA ARG A 395 -12.26 0.72 36.25
C ARG A 395 -13.20 1.86 35.91
N SER A 396 -12.88 2.66 34.90
CA SER A 396 -13.75 3.75 34.43
C SER A 396 -15.00 3.19 33.76
N ILE A 397 -14.82 2.18 32.90
CA ILE A 397 -15.90 1.50 32.17
C ILE A 397 -16.97 0.95 33.12
N LEU A 398 -16.58 0.36 34.26
CA LEU A 398 -17.55 -0.14 35.25
C LEU A 398 -18.45 0.94 35.88
N ARG A 399 -18.13 2.23 35.70
CA ARG A 399 -18.97 3.37 36.11
C ARG A 399 -19.72 4.01 34.94
N GLN A 400 -19.74 3.36 33.78
CA GLN A 400 -20.42 3.82 32.58
C GLN A 400 -21.70 3.02 32.29
N ASP A 401 -22.21 2.27 33.28
CA ASP A 401 -23.38 1.39 33.13
C ASP A 401 -23.27 0.43 31.91
N PRO A 402 -22.15 -0.32 31.75
CA PRO A 402 -22.00 -1.21 30.62
C PRO A 402 -22.87 -2.45 30.78
N ASP A 403 -23.39 -3.01 29.69
CA ASP A 403 -23.89 -4.38 29.67
C ASP A 403 -22.80 -5.37 29.22
N VAL A 404 -22.00 -4.92 28.25
CA VAL A 404 -20.99 -5.73 27.58
C VAL A 404 -19.67 -4.98 27.57
N ILE A 405 -18.61 -5.68 27.98
CA ILE A 405 -17.25 -5.13 28.04
C ILE A 405 -16.35 -5.99 27.17
N MET A 406 -15.59 -5.36 26.26
CA MET A 406 -14.52 -6.05 25.53
C MET A 406 -13.17 -5.46 25.92
N ILE A 407 -12.25 -6.33 26.33
CA ILE A 407 -10.88 -5.98 26.67
C ILE A 407 -10.00 -6.59 25.59
N GLY A 408 -9.27 -5.77 24.83
CA GLY A 408 -8.46 -6.22 23.70
C GLY A 408 -7.56 -7.40 24.04
N GLU A 409 -6.93 -7.37 25.23
CA GLU A 409 -6.19 -8.50 25.78
C GLU A 409 -5.98 -8.40 27.29
N ILE A 410 -5.81 -9.55 27.93
CA ILE A 410 -5.39 -9.66 29.34
C ILE A 410 -3.90 -10.02 29.36
N ARG A 411 -3.07 -9.06 29.80
CA ARG A 411 -1.60 -9.23 29.93
C ARG A 411 -1.13 -9.38 31.38
N ASP A 412 -1.89 -8.86 32.33
CA ASP A 412 -1.49 -8.73 33.74
C ASP A 412 -2.61 -9.17 34.71
N GLN A 413 -2.21 -9.41 35.96
CA GLN A 413 -3.09 -9.85 37.05
C GLN A 413 -4.22 -8.87 37.33
N GLU A 414 -3.94 -7.57 37.29
CA GLU A 414 -4.87 -6.52 37.66
C GLU A 414 -6.04 -6.47 36.69
N THR A 415 -5.74 -6.43 35.39
CA THR A 415 -6.72 -6.46 34.31
C THR A 415 -7.53 -7.77 34.35
N ALA A 416 -6.87 -8.91 34.56
CA ALA A 416 -7.53 -10.22 34.65
C ALA A 416 -8.52 -10.29 35.84
N THR A 417 -8.12 -9.76 36.99
CA THR A 417 -8.94 -9.75 38.21
C THR A 417 -10.17 -8.88 38.04
N ILE A 418 -10.01 -7.67 37.50
CA ILE A 418 -11.14 -6.76 37.26
C ILE A 418 -12.09 -7.35 36.21
N ALA A 419 -11.57 -8.02 35.16
CA ALA A 419 -12.38 -8.70 34.17
C ALA A 419 -13.22 -9.83 34.78
N CYS A 420 -12.63 -10.67 35.65
CA CYS A 420 -13.35 -11.73 36.34
C CYS A 420 -14.42 -11.18 37.30
N GLN A 421 -14.11 -10.08 38.00
CA GLN A 421 -15.07 -9.40 38.86
C GLN A 421 -16.26 -8.86 38.04
N ALA A 422 -15.99 -8.15 36.94
CA ALA A 422 -17.02 -7.63 36.05
C ALA A 422 -17.94 -8.74 35.53
N ALA A 423 -17.36 -9.86 35.09
CA ALA A 423 -18.12 -11.02 34.62
C ALA A 423 -19.02 -11.62 35.70
N THR A 424 -18.56 -11.62 36.96
CA THR A 424 -19.33 -12.15 38.10
C THR A 424 -20.40 -11.17 38.57
N THR A 425 -20.21 -9.86 38.38
CA THR A 425 -21.14 -8.81 38.81
C THR A 425 -22.23 -8.50 37.77
N GLY A 426 -22.43 -9.38 36.78
CA GLY A 426 -23.56 -9.29 35.86
C GLY A 426 -23.24 -8.71 34.47
N HIS A 427 -21.96 -8.60 34.11
CA HIS A 427 -21.54 -8.11 32.78
C HIS A 427 -21.12 -9.27 31.88
N MET A 428 -21.36 -9.15 30.58
CA MET A 428 -20.74 -10.04 29.61
C MET A 428 -19.37 -9.49 29.21
N VAL A 429 -18.30 -10.25 29.47
CA VAL A 429 -16.91 -9.83 29.28
C VAL A 429 -16.26 -10.63 28.16
N PHE A 430 -15.75 -9.94 27.16
CA PHE A 430 -14.95 -10.50 26.08
C PHE A 430 -13.48 -10.14 26.27
N SER A 431 -12.57 -11.09 26.09
CA SER A 431 -11.16 -10.74 26.02
C SER A 431 -10.32 -11.73 25.24
N THR A 432 -9.05 -11.38 25.02
CA THR A 432 -8.06 -12.28 24.44
C THR A 432 -6.93 -12.62 25.39
N VAL A 433 -6.39 -13.84 25.26
CA VAL A 433 -5.21 -14.28 25.98
C VAL A 433 -4.25 -14.97 25.00
N HIS A 434 -2.96 -14.70 25.14
CA HIS A 434 -1.93 -15.42 24.40
C HIS A 434 -1.66 -16.78 25.03
N ALA A 435 -2.26 -17.82 24.46
CA ALA A 435 -2.03 -19.21 24.83
C ALA A 435 -2.11 -20.13 23.60
N ASN A 436 -1.51 -21.31 23.71
CA ASN A 436 -1.45 -22.26 22.60
C ASN A 436 -2.76 -23.01 22.39
N ASP A 437 -3.45 -23.36 23.49
CA ASP A 437 -4.73 -24.07 23.49
C ASP A 437 -5.67 -23.49 24.56
N THR A 438 -6.94 -23.88 24.50
CA THR A 438 -7.98 -23.36 25.40
C THR A 438 -7.74 -23.67 26.87
N VAL A 439 -7.28 -24.89 27.19
CA VAL A 439 -7.00 -25.27 28.59
C VAL A 439 -5.78 -24.51 29.10
N THR A 440 -4.73 -24.38 28.29
CA THR A 440 -3.56 -23.54 28.63
C THR A 440 -3.96 -22.08 28.84
N ALA A 441 -4.95 -21.55 28.13
CA ALA A 441 -5.45 -20.19 28.36
C ALA A 441 -6.13 -20.02 29.73
N LEU A 442 -6.87 -21.03 30.18
CA LEU A 442 -7.43 -21.06 31.54
C LEU A 442 -6.31 -21.04 32.58
N PHE A 443 -5.29 -21.90 32.42
CA PHE A 443 -4.14 -21.92 33.33
C PHE A 443 -3.32 -20.64 33.27
N ARG A 444 -3.32 -19.94 32.13
CA ARG A 444 -2.67 -18.62 32.03
C ARG A 444 -3.29 -17.60 32.98
N LEU A 445 -4.60 -17.66 33.24
CA LEU A 445 -5.23 -16.80 34.26
C LEU A 445 -4.74 -17.14 35.68
N LEU A 446 -4.55 -18.43 35.97
CA LEU A 446 -3.97 -18.89 37.24
C LEU A 446 -2.51 -18.42 37.38
N ASP A 447 -1.72 -18.54 36.31
CA ASP A 447 -0.32 -18.09 36.28
C ASP A 447 -0.18 -16.58 36.47
N LEU A 448 -1.17 -15.81 36.02
CA LEU A 448 -1.25 -14.36 36.27
C LEU A 448 -1.59 -14.06 37.74
N GLY A 449 -2.00 -15.05 38.54
CA GLY A 449 -2.35 -14.88 39.95
C GLY A 449 -3.82 -14.56 40.20
N VAL A 450 -4.72 -14.89 39.26
CA VAL A 450 -6.16 -14.80 39.53
C VAL A 450 -6.59 -15.99 40.38
N GLU A 451 -7.31 -15.73 41.46
CA GLU A 451 -7.80 -16.77 42.37
C GLU A 451 -8.67 -17.81 41.64
N PRO A 452 -8.48 -19.12 41.89
CA PRO A 452 -9.19 -20.16 41.17
C PRO A 452 -10.72 -20.05 41.28
N PHE A 453 -11.23 -19.64 42.45
CA PHE A 453 -12.68 -19.45 42.65
C PHE A 453 -13.27 -18.35 41.76
N MET A 454 -12.51 -17.28 41.48
CA MET A 454 -12.95 -16.20 40.59
C MET A 454 -13.03 -16.71 39.15
N ILE A 455 -12.01 -17.44 38.68
CA ILE A 455 -12.01 -18.02 37.34
C ILE A 455 -13.17 -19.01 37.19
N ALA A 456 -13.34 -19.90 38.18
CA ALA A 456 -14.42 -20.89 38.18
C ALA A 456 -15.82 -20.27 38.21
N SER A 457 -15.98 -19.02 38.63
CA SER A 457 -17.29 -18.35 38.67
C SER A 457 -17.50 -17.43 37.47
N ALA A 458 -16.44 -16.79 36.98
CA ALA A 458 -16.48 -15.83 35.89
C ALA A 458 -16.41 -16.48 34.49
N LEU A 459 -15.56 -17.49 34.31
CA LEU A 459 -15.26 -18.04 32.99
C LEU A 459 -16.42 -18.91 32.47
N THR A 460 -16.93 -18.56 31.30
CA THR A 460 -18.01 -19.30 30.62
C THR A 460 -17.44 -20.21 29.56
N ALA A 461 -16.57 -19.69 28.70
CA ALA A 461 -15.93 -20.47 27.65
C ALA A 461 -14.61 -19.86 27.18
N VAL A 462 -13.77 -20.71 26.59
CA VAL A 462 -12.54 -20.31 25.90
C VAL A 462 -12.58 -20.86 24.48
N LEU A 463 -12.44 -19.97 23.51
CA LEU A 463 -12.29 -20.29 22.08
C LEU A 463 -10.82 -20.21 21.68
N GLY A 464 -10.22 -21.35 21.36
CA GLY A 464 -8.90 -21.44 20.75
C GLY A 464 -9.01 -21.32 19.24
N GLN A 465 -8.15 -20.50 18.64
CA GLN A 465 -8.19 -20.24 17.20
C GLN A 465 -6.79 -20.25 16.57
N ARG A 466 -6.74 -20.72 15.33
CA ARG A 466 -5.65 -20.47 14.39
C ARG A 466 -6.19 -20.16 13.00
N LEU A 467 -5.38 -19.52 12.16
CA LEU A 467 -5.67 -19.36 10.74
C LEU A 467 -4.81 -20.32 9.92
N VAL A 468 -5.47 -21.04 9.03
CA VAL A 468 -4.83 -21.83 7.97
C VAL A 468 -5.09 -21.17 6.63
N ARG A 469 -4.10 -21.20 5.72
CA ARG A 469 -4.28 -20.72 4.35
C ARG A 469 -5.20 -21.65 3.57
N MET A 470 -6.07 -21.08 2.75
CA MET A 470 -6.94 -21.84 1.87
C MET A 470 -6.23 -22.16 0.57
N LEU A 471 -6.40 -23.38 0.07
CA LEU A 471 -5.87 -23.78 -1.23
C LEU A 471 -6.52 -22.95 -2.34
N CYS A 472 -5.74 -22.59 -3.35
CA CYS A 472 -6.29 -21.89 -4.52
C CYS A 472 -7.17 -22.85 -5.32
N GLU A 473 -8.45 -22.50 -5.50
CA GLU A 473 -9.41 -23.31 -6.25
C GLU A 473 -9.00 -23.53 -7.71
N ASN A 474 -8.24 -22.61 -8.30
CA ASN A 474 -7.83 -22.69 -9.71
C ASN A 474 -6.63 -23.63 -9.95
N CYS A 475 -5.76 -23.83 -8.97
CA CYS A 475 -4.52 -24.61 -9.18
C CYS A 475 -4.30 -25.74 -8.18
N LYS A 476 -5.21 -25.99 -7.23
CA LYS A 476 -5.05 -27.11 -6.31
C LYS A 476 -5.06 -28.46 -7.04
N GLU A 477 -4.15 -29.35 -6.64
CA GLU A 477 -4.00 -30.67 -7.25
C GLU A 477 -4.51 -31.77 -6.31
N PRO A 478 -5.32 -32.72 -6.82
CA PRO A 478 -5.72 -33.89 -6.06
C PRO A 478 -4.55 -34.87 -5.94
N TYR A 479 -4.42 -35.52 -4.79
CA TYR A 479 -3.49 -36.63 -4.57
C TYR A 479 -4.06 -37.65 -3.59
N LYS A 480 -3.62 -38.90 -3.72
CA LYS A 480 -4.01 -39.96 -2.79
C LYS A 480 -3.14 -39.91 -1.52
N PRO A 481 -3.72 -39.75 -0.33
CA PRO A 481 -2.95 -39.74 0.92
C PRO A 481 -2.29 -41.10 1.18
N LYS A 482 -1.11 -41.09 1.82
CA LYS A 482 -0.43 -42.32 2.22
C LYS A 482 -1.25 -43.06 3.30
N PRO A 483 -1.45 -44.39 3.21
CA PRO A 483 -2.25 -45.14 4.19
C PRO A 483 -1.76 -45.03 5.64
N GLU A 484 -0.44 -44.93 5.84
CA GLU A 484 0.16 -44.72 7.17
C GLU A 484 -0.32 -43.43 7.83
N PHE A 485 -0.47 -42.37 7.03
CA PHE A 485 -0.94 -41.09 7.51
C PHE A 485 -2.40 -41.17 7.97
N LEU A 486 -3.27 -41.83 7.19
CA LEU A 486 -4.68 -42.00 7.54
C LEU A 486 -4.85 -42.75 8.87
N LYS A 487 -4.03 -43.79 9.10
CA LYS A 487 -3.99 -44.52 10.39
C LYS A 487 -3.58 -43.60 11.55
N LYS A 488 -2.51 -42.82 11.39
CA LYS A 488 -2.02 -41.90 12.43
C LYS A 488 -3.01 -40.77 12.74
N ALA A 489 -3.74 -40.31 11.72
CA ALA A 489 -4.75 -39.26 11.84
C ALA A 489 -6.11 -39.78 12.32
N ASN A 490 -6.22 -41.08 12.63
CA ASN A 490 -7.46 -41.76 13.02
C ASN A 490 -8.60 -41.55 12.02
N LEU A 491 -8.27 -41.51 10.72
CA LEU A 491 -9.24 -41.39 9.64
C LEU A 491 -9.55 -42.77 9.04
N PRO A 492 -10.84 -43.11 8.83
CA PRO A 492 -11.19 -44.34 8.14
C PRO A 492 -10.70 -44.25 6.70
N ALA A 493 -9.80 -45.15 6.31
CA ALA A 493 -9.19 -45.18 4.99
C ALA A 493 -10.22 -45.29 3.86
N ASP A 494 -11.39 -45.85 4.17
CA ASP A 494 -12.47 -46.12 3.21
C ASP A 494 -13.36 -44.90 2.92
N LYS A 495 -13.18 -43.78 3.65
CA LYS A 495 -14.01 -42.56 3.49
C LYS A 495 -13.25 -41.38 2.90
N VAL A 496 -11.95 -41.50 2.67
CA VAL A 496 -11.07 -40.40 2.25
C VAL A 496 -10.22 -40.84 1.07
N ASP A 497 -10.76 -40.64 -0.13
CA ASP A 497 -10.10 -41.07 -1.37
C ASP A 497 -9.08 -40.05 -1.89
N VAL A 498 -9.32 -38.75 -1.67
CA VAL A 498 -8.55 -37.66 -2.27
C VAL A 498 -8.29 -36.55 -1.27
N PHE A 499 -7.03 -36.11 -1.19
CA PHE A 499 -6.61 -34.86 -0.57
C PHE A 499 -6.17 -33.86 -1.63
N TYR A 500 -6.09 -32.59 -1.27
CA TYR A 500 -5.62 -31.54 -2.15
C TYR A 500 -4.34 -30.90 -1.62
N ARG A 501 -3.47 -30.50 -2.54
CA ARG A 501 -2.22 -29.80 -2.26
C ARG A 501 -1.98 -28.68 -3.27
N ARG A 502 -1.02 -27.81 -2.99
CA ARG A 502 -0.50 -26.86 -3.98
C ARG A 502 0.24 -27.62 -5.11
N PRO A 503 0.34 -27.06 -6.33
CA PRO A 503 1.17 -27.61 -7.38
C PRO A 503 2.60 -27.86 -6.91
N ALA A 504 3.11 -29.07 -7.16
CA ALA A 504 4.49 -29.41 -6.82
C ALA A 504 5.48 -28.74 -7.78
N GLU A 505 5.15 -28.74 -9.08
CA GLU A 505 5.94 -28.16 -10.16
C GLU A 505 5.00 -27.37 -11.09
N PRO A 506 4.64 -26.12 -10.76
CA PRO A 506 3.78 -25.32 -11.62
C PRO A 506 4.51 -24.99 -12.92
N GLN A 507 3.94 -25.42 -14.06
CA GLN A 507 4.45 -25.06 -15.39
C GLN A 507 4.32 -23.56 -15.66
N GLU A 508 3.27 -22.94 -15.12
CA GLU A 508 3.00 -21.50 -15.20
C GLU A 508 2.59 -20.95 -13.82
N VAL A 509 2.90 -19.68 -13.57
CA VAL A 509 2.51 -18.98 -12.33
C VAL A 509 1.00 -18.73 -12.37
N CYS A 510 0.25 -19.36 -11.47
CA CYS A 510 -1.20 -19.16 -11.37
C CYS A 510 -1.53 -17.67 -11.12
N PRO A 511 -2.32 -17.00 -12.00
CA PRO A 511 -2.58 -15.57 -11.91
C PRO A 511 -3.47 -15.19 -10.71
N GLN A 512 -4.28 -16.14 -10.23
CA GLN A 512 -5.17 -15.90 -9.09
C GLN A 512 -4.42 -15.84 -7.75
N CYS A 513 -3.50 -16.79 -7.51
CA CYS A 513 -2.77 -16.86 -6.25
C CYS A 513 -1.33 -16.31 -6.32
N GLY A 514 -0.91 -15.79 -7.48
CA GLY A 514 0.45 -15.31 -7.72
C GLY A 514 1.52 -16.40 -7.53
N GLY A 515 1.19 -17.66 -7.83
CA GLY A 515 2.10 -18.81 -7.67
C GLY A 515 2.27 -19.35 -6.24
N THR A 516 1.59 -18.79 -5.23
CA THR A 516 1.71 -19.28 -3.84
C THR A 516 1.04 -20.64 -3.61
N GLY A 517 0.04 -20.97 -4.44
CA GLY A 517 -0.83 -22.14 -4.27
C GLY A 517 -1.94 -21.96 -3.22
N TYR A 518 -2.03 -20.78 -2.60
CA TYR A 518 -3.01 -20.46 -1.57
C TYR A 518 -3.70 -19.13 -1.86
N LEU A 519 -4.97 -19.00 -1.47
CA LEU A 519 -5.73 -17.77 -1.66
C LEU A 519 -6.65 -17.53 -0.46
N GLY A 520 -6.23 -16.63 0.43
CA GLY A 520 -7.00 -16.29 1.62
C GLY A 520 -6.77 -17.26 2.78
N ARG A 521 -7.53 -17.07 3.84
CA ARG A 521 -7.38 -17.79 5.12
C ARG A 521 -8.75 -18.16 5.68
N THR A 522 -8.77 -19.22 6.46
CA THR A 522 -9.95 -19.70 7.20
C THR A 522 -9.53 -20.08 8.61
N GLY A 523 -10.43 -19.92 9.57
CA GLY A 523 -10.16 -20.28 10.96
C GLY A 523 -10.32 -21.78 11.20
N ILE A 524 -9.45 -22.34 12.03
CA ILE A 524 -9.66 -23.62 12.72
C ILE A 524 -9.86 -23.33 14.20
N PHE A 525 -10.78 -24.04 14.82
CA PHE A 525 -11.29 -23.67 16.14
C PHE A 525 -11.38 -24.87 17.08
N GLU A 526 -11.16 -24.59 18.36
CA GLU A 526 -11.50 -25.47 19.46
C GLU A 526 -12.23 -24.65 20.53
N LEU A 527 -13.28 -25.21 21.13
CA LEU A 527 -14.09 -24.49 22.12
C LEU A 527 -14.15 -25.32 23.40
N LEU A 528 -13.68 -24.72 24.49
CA LEU A 528 -13.81 -25.24 25.84
C LEU A 528 -14.97 -24.51 26.52
N ILE A 529 -16.07 -25.20 26.76
CA ILE A 529 -17.19 -24.69 27.56
C ILE A 529 -16.99 -25.15 28.99
N ILE A 530 -17.05 -24.21 29.95
CA ILE A 530 -16.83 -24.52 31.36
C ILE A 530 -18.12 -25.09 31.96
N THR A 531 -18.10 -26.39 32.27
CA THR A 531 -19.21 -27.12 32.91
C THR A 531 -19.07 -27.11 34.44
N GLU A 532 -20.15 -27.40 35.17
CA GLU A 532 -20.11 -27.49 36.66
C GLU A 532 -19.01 -28.42 37.18
N PRO A 533 -18.82 -29.66 36.67
CA PRO A 533 -17.70 -30.50 37.10
C PRO A 533 -16.32 -29.85 36.88
N MET A 534 -16.15 -29.07 35.81
CA MET A 534 -14.91 -28.33 35.59
C MET A 534 -14.77 -27.17 36.58
N ARG A 535 -15.86 -26.47 36.92
CA ARG A 535 -15.83 -25.40 37.93
C ARG A 535 -15.34 -25.94 39.27
N ASP A 536 -15.80 -27.12 39.69
CA ASP A 536 -15.36 -27.78 40.91
C ASP A 536 -13.87 -28.16 40.84
N MET A 537 -13.43 -28.75 39.72
CA MET A 537 -12.01 -29.07 39.49
C MET A 537 -11.12 -27.82 39.56
N ILE A 538 -11.57 -26.69 39.01
CA ILE A 538 -10.83 -25.43 39.03
C ILE A 538 -10.74 -24.89 40.46
N ARG A 539 -11.81 -24.98 41.26
CA ARG A 539 -11.85 -24.47 42.65
C ARG A 539 -10.95 -25.25 43.59
N GLU A 540 -10.95 -26.58 43.49
CA GLU A 540 -10.27 -27.45 44.46
C GLU A 540 -8.78 -27.64 44.14
N ASN A 541 -8.49 -28.20 42.96
CA ASN A 541 -7.13 -28.50 42.53
C ASN A 541 -7.05 -28.53 41.00
N PRO A 542 -6.77 -27.38 40.35
CA PRO A 542 -6.80 -27.29 38.90
C PRO A 542 -5.71 -28.18 38.30
N SER A 543 -6.13 -29.32 37.74
CA SER A 543 -5.26 -30.23 37.00
C SER A 543 -5.52 -30.13 35.50
N LEU A 544 -4.49 -29.76 34.75
CA LEU A 544 -4.56 -29.57 33.30
C LEU A 544 -5.04 -30.85 32.59
N ASN A 545 -4.54 -32.00 33.03
CA ASN A 545 -4.91 -33.30 32.44
C ASN A 545 -6.36 -33.69 32.78
N ALA A 546 -6.82 -33.42 34.00
CA ALA A 546 -8.19 -33.69 34.40
C ALA A 546 -9.19 -32.86 33.60
N ILE A 547 -8.92 -31.55 33.46
CA ILE A 547 -9.77 -30.64 32.67
C ILE A 547 -9.77 -31.05 31.19
N LYS A 548 -8.62 -31.42 30.61
CA LYS A 548 -8.56 -31.94 29.23
C LYS A 548 -9.40 -33.21 29.05
N ALA A 549 -9.32 -34.14 29.99
CA ALA A 549 -10.10 -35.38 29.94
C ALA A 549 -11.60 -35.12 30.03
N GLU A 550 -12.03 -34.24 30.94
CA GLU A 550 -13.43 -33.86 31.10
C GLU A 550 -13.94 -33.08 29.87
N ALA A 551 -13.12 -32.21 29.27
CA ALA A 551 -13.47 -31.51 28.04
C ALA A 551 -13.68 -32.47 26.87
N ARG A 552 -12.80 -33.48 26.75
CA ARG A 552 -12.96 -34.56 25.76
C ARG A 552 -14.23 -35.37 25.97
N LYS A 553 -14.53 -35.72 27.21
CA LYS A 553 -15.77 -36.43 27.57
C LYS A 553 -17.02 -35.64 27.19
N ASN A 554 -16.97 -34.32 27.34
CA ASN A 554 -18.05 -33.39 26.96
C ASN A 554 -18.07 -33.07 25.45
N GLY A 555 -17.28 -33.78 24.63
CA GLY A 555 -17.33 -33.68 23.17
C GLY A 555 -16.51 -32.54 22.57
N MET A 556 -15.57 -31.96 23.33
CA MET A 556 -14.64 -30.95 22.80
C MET A 556 -13.82 -31.53 21.64
N ILE A 557 -13.76 -30.77 20.55
CA ILE A 557 -12.99 -31.07 19.35
C ILE A 557 -11.80 -30.13 19.31
N TYR A 558 -10.62 -30.69 19.07
CA TYR A 558 -9.35 -29.97 19.17
C TYR A 558 -9.01 -29.31 17.84
N LEU A 559 -8.12 -28.32 17.87
CA LEU A 559 -7.68 -27.60 16.67
C LEU A 559 -7.21 -28.54 15.54
N GLN A 560 -6.49 -29.61 15.89
CA GLN A 560 -6.00 -30.59 14.92
C GLN A 560 -7.15 -31.31 14.20
N GLU A 561 -8.20 -31.67 14.91
CA GLU A 561 -9.34 -32.41 14.38
C GLU A 561 -10.23 -31.51 13.51
N ASP A 562 -10.47 -30.28 13.95
CA ASP A 562 -11.20 -29.30 13.14
C ASP A 562 -10.40 -28.90 11.88
N GLY A 563 -9.08 -28.80 11.98
CA GLY A 563 -8.22 -28.59 10.82
C GLY A 563 -8.21 -29.78 9.87
N LEU A 564 -8.20 -31.01 10.37
CA LEU A 564 -8.26 -32.21 9.55
C LEU A 564 -9.57 -32.31 8.77
N ARG A 565 -10.69 -31.90 9.37
CA ARG A 565 -11.98 -31.73 8.66
C ARG A 565 -11.82 -30.80 7.45
N GLN A 566 -11.10 -29.68 7.58
CA GLN A 566 -10.90 -28.75 6.46
C GLN A 566 -9.97 -29.31 5.37
N VAL A 567 -9.00 -30.14 5.74
CA VAL A 567 -8.17 -30.90 4.78
C VAL A 567 -9.01 -31.89 3.99
N ILE A 568 -9.89 -32.64 4.66
CA ILE A 568 -10.81 -33.61 4.02
C ILE A 568 -11.78 -32.89 3.07
N GLN A 569 -12.23 -31.69 3.44
CA GLN A 569 -13.08 -30.84 2.57
C GLN A 569 -12.31 -30.23 1.39
N GLY A 570 -10.99 -30.43 1.29
CA GLY A 570 -10.16 -29.85 0.24
C GLY A 570 -10.00 -28.33 0.32
N LYS A 571 -10.24 -27.74 1.49
CA LYS A 571 -10.12 -26.28 1.73
C LYS A 571 -8.69 -25.86 2.05
N THR A 572 -7.95 -26.70 2.77
CA THR A 572 -6.53 -26.46 3.10
C THR A 572 -5.70 -27.71 2.86
N SER A 573 -4.38 -27.58 2.91
CA SER A 573 -3.44 -28.69 2.73
C SER A 573 -3.02 -29.29 4.07
N ILE A 574 -2.52 -30.52 4.02
CA ILE A 574 -1.96 -31.15 5.22
C ILE A 574 -0.70 -30.43 5.71
N ASP A 575 0.15 -29.97 4.79
CA ASP A 575 1.38 -29.25 5.11
C ASP A 575 1.07 -27.96 5.87
N GLU A 576 -0.01 -27.27 5.48
CA GLU A 576 -0.47 -26.07 6.14
C GLU A 576 -1.03 -26.35 7.54
N LEU A 577 -1.76 -27.44 7.71
CA LEU A 577 -2.26 -27.86 9.02
C LEU A 577 -1.11 -28.15 9.98
N LEU A 578 -0.11 -28.93 9.55
CA LEU A 578 1.07 -29.29 10.35
C LEU A 578 1.96 -28.07 10.67
N ARG A 579 1.95 -27.03 9.83
CA ARG A 579 2.64 -25.77 10.10
C ARG A 579 2.04 -25.02 11.28
N VAL A 580 0.72 -25.06 11.40
CA VAL A 580 -0.07 -24.22 12.31
C VAL A 580 -0.36 -24.90 13.65
N VAL A 581 -0.62 -26.20 13.62
CA VAL A 581 -0.89 -27.03 14.81
C VAL A 581 0.40 -27.74 15.18
N LYS A 582 1.00 -27.34 16.31
CA LYS A 582 2.24 -27.91 16.86
C LYS A 582 1.99 -28.69 18.13
#